data_AF-A0A4U1B297-F1
#
_entry.id   AF-A0A4U1B297-F1
#
_cell.length_a   1.000
_cell.length_b   1.000
_cell.length_c   1.000
_cell.angle_alpha   90.00
_cell.angle_beta   90.00
_cell.angle_gamma   90.00
#
_symmetry.space_group_name_H-M   'P 1'
#
loop_
_entity.id
_entity.type
_entity.pdbx_description
1 polymer ?
#
loop_
_entity_poly.entity_id
_entity_poly.type
_entity_poly.pdbx_seq_one_letter_code
_entity_poly.pdbx_strand_id
1 'polypeptide(L)'
;MTTISFVSVWGFLSLLLFSLNVNAAAAQNPSKVEIKKTDNAYQLYVNSKPFYVKGVGLGWSQGRNLQALKQAGGNSVRTWNSDSADEVLAKAKQLGVMVALGFDMQKQLHGFDYDDEQAVKAQFARFKSVVEKYKNHPNLLVWVIANEPNLLFAEDGSLAAVNPKVYQAIHEMIEYVHQSDPNHPVTYTFAGAIKEHIDTALHYTPTVDILSVQVYGDLQILPEAITAIDRDLPVMVTEYGPKGFWEMPKTSWGREIEEPSGVKAKSMMERIQHTLVNDTTGKIIGNFAFFWGQKQERTPTWFGMFNKDGSANARVDEMTRFWTGKYPINRAPLTMSMTMNERLAQASVIVSAEQQAIAKVVVFDPDGDDLQHHWRILKEVDVRSNGGAFELEPEQVNVDVLQTNTTADGVSLTFRAPEKEGEYRLFIYSYDGKGKVGNANFPFKVEH
;
A
#
# COMPACT_ATOMS: atom_id res chain seq x y z
N MET A 1 32.94 84.16 37.79
CA MET A 1 31.86 83.70 38.68
C MET A 1 30.56 83.70 37.88
N THR A 2 29.91 82.53 37.83
CA THR A 2 28.47 82.29 37.59
C THR A 2 27.82 82.94 36.35
N THR A 3 27.69 82.18 35.25
CA THR A 3 26.61 81.22 34.88
C THR A 3 25.47 81.90 34.12
N ILE A 4 25.25 81.46 32.87
CA ILE A 4 23.98 81.02 32.28
C ILE A 4 24.32 80.58 30.85
N SER A 5 24.12 79.30 30.54
CA SER A 5 23.84 78.84 29.17
C SER A 5 23.02 77.56 29.25
N PHE A 6 21.80 77.67 28.73
CA PHE A 6 20.85 76.61 28.51
C PHE A 6 21.43 75.54 27.57
N VAL A 7 21.34 74.27 27.96
CA VAL A 7 21.42 73.16 27.01
C VAL A 7 20.11 72.38 27.08
N SER A 8 19.42 72.44 25.96
CA SER A 8 18.19 71.79 25.58
C SER A 8 18.26 70.26 25.68
N VAL A 9 17.25 69.68 26.32
CA VAL A 9 16.93 68.25 26.36
C VAL A 9 16.45 67.83 24.96
N TRP A 10 17.26 67.05 24.24
CA TRP A 10 16.80 66.30 23.07
C TRP A 10 16.41 64.89 23.53
N GLY A 11 15.10 64.67 23.66
CA GLY A 11 14.53 63.34 23.83
C GLY A 11 14.58 62.57 22.51
N PHE A 12 15.38 61.52 22.46
CA PHE A 12 15.28 60.50 21.41
C PHE A 12 14.11 59.57 21.74
N LEU A 13 12.97 59.79 21.08
CA LEU A 13 11.86 58.85 21.06
C LEU A 13 12.10 57.87 19.90
N SER A 14 12.76 56.75 20.18
CA SER A 14 12.86 55.62 19.25
C SER A 14 11.52 54.90 19.15
N LEU A 15 10.71 55.25 18.14
CA LEU A 15 9.54 54.47 17.74
C LEU A 15 10.00 53.12 17.17
N LEU A 16 9.96 52.08 18.01
CA LEU A 16 9.96 50.68 17.58
C LEU A 16 8.61 50.38 16.89
N LEU A 17 8.58 50.51 15.56
CA LEU A 17 7.54 49.93 14.73
C LEU A 17 7.71 48.40 14.77
N PHE A 18 7.03 47.75 15.71
CA PHE A 18 6.73 46.33 15.62
C PHE A 18 5.79 46.12 14.44
N SER A 19 6.35 45.80 13.27
CA SER A 19 5.59 45.22 12.17
C SER A 19 5.11 43.84 12.62
N LEU A 20 3.85 43.79 13.06
CA LEU A 20 3.09 42.55 13.18
C LEU A 20 3.02 41.92 11.78
N ASN A 21 3.98 41.04 11.48
CA ASN A 21 3.84 40.06 10.41
C ASN A 21 2.75 39.07 10.84
N VAL A 22 1.50 39.47 10.65
CA VAL A 22 0.39 38.54 10.60
C VAL A 22 0.67 37.67 9.38
N ASN A 23 1.30 36.52 9.61
CA ASN A 23 1.28 35.41 8.66
C ASN A 23 -0.19 34.97 8.55
N ALA A 24 -0.96 35.69 7.75
CA ALA A 24 -2.15 35.12 7.16
C ALA A 24 -1.64 33.90 6.40
N ALA A 25 -1.92 32.70 6.92
CA ALA A 25 -1.72 31.48 6.17
C ALA A 25 -2.50 31.66 4.88
N ALA A 26 -1.80 32.00 3.79
CA ALA A 26 -2.43 32.21 2.50
C ALA A 26 -3.26 30.96 2.23
N ALA A 27 -4.58 31.14 2.11
CA ALA A 27 -5.46 30.06 1.70
C ALA A 27 -4.91 29.57 0.35
N GLN A 28 -4.28 28.40 0.34
CA GLN A 28 -3.82 27.81 -0.91
C GLN A 28 -5.05 27.44 -1.72
N ASN A 29 -5.10 27.93 -2.96
CA ASN A 29 -6.11 27.54 -3.92
C ASN A 29 -6.16 26.02 -4.07
N PRO A 30 -7.31 25.44 -4.45
CA PRO A 30 -7.38 24.03 -4.83
C PRO A 30 -6.27 23.70 -5.83
N SER A 31 -5.71 22.50 -5.69
CA SER A 31 -4.86 21.95 -6.75
C SER A 31 -5.69 21.80 -8.02
N LYS A 32 -5.07 22.06 -9.17
CA LYS A 32 -5.63 21.70 -10.47
C LYS A 32 -4.82 20.55 -11.06
N VAL A 33 -5.48 19.44 -11.33
CA VAL A 33 -4.89 18.22 -11.86
C VAL A 33 -5.41 17.98 -13.26
N GLU A 34 -4.50 17.92 -14.22
CA GLU A 34 -4.81 17.78 -15.64
C GLU A 34 -4.07 16.58 -16.21
N ILE A 35 -4.72 15.82 -17.09
CA ILE A 35 -4.07 14.78 -17.88
C ILE A 35 -3.98 15.29 -19.31
N LYS A 36 -2.77 15.27 -19.87
CA LYS A 36 -2.54 15.67 -21.27
C LYS A 36 -2.01 14.48 -22.04
N LYS A 37 -2.54 14.31 -23.24
CA LYS A 37 -2.05 13.35 -24.21
C LYS A 37 -1.16 14.08 -25.22
N THR A 38 0.05 13.56 -25.44
CA THR A 38 0.95 14.00 -26.50
C THR A 38 1.35 12.76 -27.29
N ASP A 39 1.03 12.75 -28.58
CA ASP A 39 1.13 11.56 -29.44
C ASP A 39 0.35 10.37 -28.83
N ASN A 40 1.05 9.27 -28.51
CA ASN A 40 0.46 8.08 -27.89
C ASN A 40 0.73 7.99 -26.38
N ALA A 41 1.29 9.04 -25.77
CA ALA A 41 1.66 9.06 -24.36
C ALA A 41 0.79 10.01 -23.54
N TYR A 42 0.56 9.66 -22.27
CA TYR A 42 -0.17 10.49 -21.31
C TYR A 42 0.77 11.01 -20.22
N GLN A 43 0.47 12.21 -19.72
CA GLN A 43 1.20 12.82 -18.62
C GLN A 43 0.23 13.54 -17.70
N LEU A 44 0.36 13.27 -16.39
CA LEU A 44 -0.34 14.01 -15.34
C LEU A 44 0.39 15.31 -15.01
N TYR A 45 -0.37 16.38 -14.77
CA TYR A 45 0.11 17.69 -14.34
C TYR A 45 -0.60 18.09 -13.05
N VAL A 46 0.13 18.67 -12.10
CA VAL A 46 -0.42 19.32 -10.90
C VAL A 46 -0.03 20.80 -10.95
N ASN A 47 -1.02 21.69 -10.96
CA ASN A 47 -0.84 23.14 -11.09
C ASN A 47 0.05 23.51 -12.29
N SER A 48 -0.29 22.95 -13.46
CA SER A 48 0.42 23.13 -14.74
C SER A 48 1.87 22.62 -14.79
N LYS A 49 2.33 21.88 -13.78
CA LYS A 49 3.66 21.27 -13.75
C LYS A 49 3.57 19.76 -13.96
N PRO A 50 4.43 19.15 -14.80
CA PRO A 50 4.49 17.69 -14.94
C PRO A 50 4.65 17.05 -13.56
N PHE A 51 3.86 16.01 -13.30
CA PHE A 51 3.85 15.31 -12.03
C PHE A 51 3.85 13.81 -12.25
N TYR A 52 4.87 13.13 -11.74
CA TYR A 52 4.99 11.68 -11.76
C TYR A 52 4.57 11.15 -10.39
N VAL A 53 3.52 10.34 -10.36
CA VAL A 53 2.99 9.78 -9.10
C VAL A 53 3.97 8.73 -8.58
N LYS A 54 4.64 9.06 -7.47
CA LYS A 54 5.50 8.17 -6.68
C LYS A 54 4.73 7.80 -5.41
N GLY A 55 3.73 6.94 -5.62
CA GLY A 55 2.65 6.73 -4.67
C GLY A 55 2.82 5.51 -3.78
N VAL A 56 2.08 5.50 -2.69
CA VAL A 56 1.85 4.31 -1.85
C VAL A 56 0.39 4.19 -1.43
N GLY A 57 -0.11 2.97 -1.29
CA GLY A 57 -1.37 2.70 -0.59
C GLY A 57 -1.16 2.76 0.92
N LEU A 58 -1.93 3.60 1.62
CA LEU A 58 -1.83 3.79 3.06
C LEU A 58 -3.21 3.86 3.71
N GLY A 59 -3.46 2.95 4.64
CA GLY A 59 -4.64 2.96 5.49
C GLY A 59 -4.27 3.62 6.82
N TRP A 60 -4.95 4.71 7.19
CA TRP A 60 -4.51 5.58 8.28
C TRP A 60 -4.48 4.91 9.67
N SER A 61 -5.31 3.88 9.88
CA SER A 61 -5.30 3.07 11.09
C SER A 61 -4.22 1.99 11.09
N GLN A 62 -3.69 1.64 9.91
CA GLN A 62 -2.68 0.60 9.70
C GLN A 62 -1.27 1.17 9.40
N GLY A 63 -1.16 2.49 9.23
CA GLY A 63 0.10 3.19 9.03
C GLY A 63 -0.13 4.70 8.90
N ARG A 64 0.68 5.52 9.60
CA ARG A 64 0.59 7.00 9.55
C ARG A 64 1.89 7.66 9.09
N ASN A 65 2.85 6.86 8.65
CA ASN A 65 4.22 7.32 8.46
C ASN A 65 4.45 7.96 7.08
N LEU A 66 3.74 9.07 6.81
CA LEU A 66 3.96 9.91 5.63
C LEU A 66 5.34 10.60 5.67
N GLN A 67 5.93 10.74 6.85
CA GLN A 67 7.30 11.26 6.98
C GLN A 67 8.32 10.31 6.33
N ALA A 68 8.22 9.00 6.62
CA ALA A 68 9.04 7.99 5.97
C ALA A 68 8.80 7.95 4.46
N LEU A 69 7.56 8.15 3.99
CA LEU A 69 7.27 8.24 2.56
C LEU A 69 8.07 9.38 1.91
N LYS A 70 8.05 10.56 2.53
CA LYS A 70 8.79 11.73 2.05
C LYS A 70 10.30 11.48 2.04
N GLN A 71 10.82 10.84 3.09
CA GLN A 71 12.25 10.50 3.21
C GLN A 71 12.69 9.47 2.17
N ALA A 72 11.81 8.53 1.81
CA ALA A 72 12.06 7.57 0.72
C ALA A 72 11.99 8.22 -0.67
N GLY A 73 11.54 9.47 -0.80
CA GLY A 73 11.38 10.16 -2.08
C GLY A 73 10.00 10.02 -2.73
N GLY A 74 9.03 9.44 -2.02
CA GLY A 74 7.64 9.38 -2.44
C GLY A 74 6.95 10.75 -2.35
N ASN A 75 5.89 10.93 -3.12
CA ASN A 75 5.18 12.21 -3.23
C ASN A 75 3.66 12.10 -3.18
N SER A 76 3.11 10.88 -3.15
CA SER A 76 1.67 10.67 -3.21
C SER A 76 1.21 9.52 -2.32
N VAL A 77 -0.05 9.58 -1.88
CA VAL A 77 -0.68 8.51 -1.11
C VAL A 77 -2.07 8.22 -1.68
N ARG A 78 -2.47 6.95 -1.72
CA ARG A 78 -3.84 6.51 -2.01
C ARG A 78 -4.50 6.01 -0.73
N THR A 79 -5.74 6.43 -0.49
CA THR A 79 -6.61 5.87 0.54
C THR A 79 -7.75 5.05 -0.09
N TRP A 80 -8.34 4.13 0.69
CA TRP A 80 -9.51 3.34 0.25
C TRP A 80 -10.84 3.97 0.68
N ASN A 81 -10.80 4.86 1.67
CA ASN A 81 -11.97 5.55 2.20
C ASN A 81 -11.60 7.00 2.59
N SER A 82 -12.62 7.72 3.07
CA SER A 82 -12.52 9.12 3.49
C SER A 82 -12.66 9.31 5.00
N ASP A 83 -12.67 8.22 5.79
CA ASP A 83 -12.94 8.27 7.24
C ASP A 83 -11.88 9.08 8.00
N SER A 84 -10.62 9.02 7.54
CA SER A 84 -9.50 9.81 8.07
C SER A 84 -9.00 10.87 7.08
N ALA A 85 -9.87 11.34 6.18
CA ALA A 85 -9.47 12.29 5.14
C ALA A 85 -8.98 13.62 5.72
N ASP A 86 -9.58 14.11 6.81
CA ASP A 86 -9.13 15.34 7.49
C ASP A 86 -7.66 15.22 7.93
N GLU A 87 -7.30 14.13 8.60
CA GLU A 87 -5.95 13.91 9.12
C GLU A 87 -4.93 13.62 8.01
N VAL A 88 -5.31 12.79 7.03
CA VAL A 88 -4.45 12.45 5.89
C VAL A 88 -4.14 13.71 5.09
N LEU A 89 -5.15 14.49 4.73
CA LEU A 89 -4.99 15.71 3.93
C LEU A 89 -4.23 16.80 4.70
N ALA A 90 -4.50 16.97 6.00
CA ALA A 90 -3.73 17.90 6.83
C ALA A 90 -2.24 17.52 6.89
N LYS A 91 -1.94 16.23 7.06
CA LYS A 91 -0.54 15.76 7.08
C LYS A 91 0.11 15.82 5.70
N ALA A 92 -0.64 15.51 4.64
CA ALA A 92 -0.18 15.61 3.27
C ALA A 92 0.19 17.06 2.91
N LYS A 93 -0.62 18.03 3.34
CA LYS A 93 -0.33 19.46 3.23
C LYS A 93 0.96 19.85 3.93
N GLN A 94 1.19 19.38 5.15
CA GLN A 94 2.43 19.65 5.89
C GLN A 94 3.67 19.16 5.14
N LEU A 95 3.58 18.02 4.44
CA LEU A 95 4.71 17.35 3.80
C LEU A 95 4.84 17.60 2.29
N GLY A 96 3.89 18.33 1.70
CA GLY A 96 3.79 18.50 0.25
C GLY A 96 3.62 17.17 -0.47
N VAL A 97 2.75 16.31 0.06
CA VAL A 97 2.33 15.03 -0.53
C VAL A 97 0.94 15.22 -1.15
N MET A 98 0.66 14.57 -2.26
CA MET A 98 -0.66 14.59 -2.92
C MET A 98 -1.48 13.34 -2.54
N VAL A 99 -2.80 13.44 -2.53
CA VAL A 99 -3.70 12.38 -2.03
C VAL A 99 -4.66 11.94 -3.13
N ALA A 100 -4.55 10.69 -3.58
CA ALA A 100 -5.63 10.02 -4.29
C ALA A 100 -6.66 9.55 -3.26
N LEU A 101 -7.73 10.33 -3.10
CA LEU A 101 -8.68 10.19 -2.00
C LEU A 101 -9.75 9.16 -2.34
N GLY A 102 -9.78 8.07 -1.57
CA GLY A 102 -10.75 7.00 -1.72
C GLY A 102 -12.11 7.31 -1.14
N PHE A 103 -13.15 6.77 -1.76
CA PHE A 103 -14.48 6.64 -1.19
C PHE A 103 -14.78 5.15 -0.95
N ASP A 104 -15.34 4.84 0.21
CA ASP A 104 -15.76 3.48 0.55
C ASP A 104 -17.11 3.16 -0.09
N MET A 105 -17.10 2.99 -1.41
CA MET A 105 -18.23 2.46 -2.16
C MET A 105 -18.44 1.00 -1.75
N GLN A 106 -19.64 0.70 -1.25
CA GLN A 106 -20.00 -0.61 -0.74
C GLN A 106 -19.97 -1.66 -1.84
N LYS A 107 -19.45 -2.85 -1.49
CA LYS A 107 -19.17 -3.92 -2.44
C LYS A 107 -20.27 -4.97 -2.42
N GLN A 108 -20.65 -5.48 -3.59
CA GLN A 108 -21.48 -6.68 -3.69
C GLN A 108 -20.83 -7.89 -3.02
N LEU A 109 -19.49 -7.99 -3.10
CA LEU A 109 -18.71 -9.01 -2.39
C LEU A 109 -19.00 -9.04 -0.88
N HIS A 110 -19.39 -7.92 -0.29
CA HIS A 110 -19.71 -7.77 1.13
C HIS A 110 -21.23 -7.63 1.39
N GLY A 111 -22.05 -8.00 0.41
CA GLY A 111 -23.51 -8.10 0.55
C GLY A 111 -24.30 -6.84 0.21
N PHE A 112 -23.68 -5.80 -0.35
CA PHE A 112 -24.42 -4.62 -0.80
C PHE A 112 -25.24 -4.93 -2.06
N ASP A 113 -26.54 -4.63 -2.01
CA ASP A 113 -27.47 -4.87 -3.11
C ASP A 113 -27.61 -3.62 -3.99
N TYR A 114 -27.24 -3.72 -5.27
CA TYR A 114 -27.38 -2.65 -6.26
C TYR A 114 -28.77 -2.63 -6.92
N ASP A 115 -29.65 -3.57 -6.57
CA ASP A 115 -31.07 -3.51 -6.88
C ASP A 115 -31.87 -2.69 -5.85
N ASP A 116 -31.32 -2.44 -4.66
CA ASP A 116 -31.90 -1.54 -3.67
C ASP A 116 -31.62 -0.07 -4.02
N GLU A 117 -32.57 0.55 -4.72
CA GLU A 117 -32.47 1.96 -5.11
C GLU A 117 -32.31 2.92 -3.92
N GLN A 118 -32.87 2.61 -2.75
CA GLN A 118 -32.75 3.49 -1.59
C GLN A 118 -31.34 3.44 -1.01
N ALA A 119 -30.76 2.24 -0.91
CA ALA A 119 -29.38 2.06 -0.49
C ALA A 119 -28.39 2.74 -1.46
N VAL A 120 -28.59 2.58 -2.77
CA VAL A 120 -27.76 3.23 -3.80
C VAL A 120 -27.86 4.76 -3.70
N LYS A 121 -29.07 5.31 -3.54
CA LYS A 121 -29.28 6.77 -3.36
C LYS A 121 -28.64 7.29 -2.07
N ALA A 122 -28.71 6.53 -0.97
CA ALA A 122 -28.08 6.90 0.30
C ALA A 122 -26.55 6.93 0.18
N GLN A 123 -25.95 5.93 -0.50
CA GLN A 123 -24.53 5.90 -0.80
C GLN A 123 -24.09 7.10 -1.65
N PHE A 124 -24.86 7.45 -2.69
CA PHE A 124 -24.57 8.62 -3.52
C PHE A 124 -24.63 9.93 -2.72
N ALA A 125 -25.62 10.10 -1.84
CA ALA A 125 -25.70 11.26 -0.96
C ALA A 125 -24.48 11.40 -0.02
N ARG A 126 -24.00 10.27 0.51
CA ARG A 126 -22.73 10.20 1.26
C ARG A 126 -21.55 10.66 0.41
N PHE A 127 -21.43 10.13 -0.81
CA PHE A 127 -20.38 10.50 -1.75
C PHE A 127 -20.35 12.01 -2.04
N LYS A 128 -21.51 12.61 -2.34
CA LYS A 128 -21.63 14.06 -2.56
C LYS A 128 -21.09 14.87 -1.39
N SER A 129 -21.42 14.46 -0.17
CA SER A 129 -20.96 15.13 1.06
C SER A 129 -19.44 15.10 1.20
N VAL A 130 -18.80 13.99 0.81
CA VAL A 130 -17.33 13.86 0.79
C VAL A 130 -16.72 14.77 -0.27
N VAL A 131 -17.26 14.79 -1.48
CA VAL A 131 -16.78 15.66 -2.57
C VAL A 131 -16.89 17.13 -2.19
N GLU A 132 -18.04 17.58 -1.69
CA GLU A 132 -18.23 18.98 -1.26
C GLU A 132 -17.26 19.39 -0.15
N LYS A 133 -16.94 18.47 0.77
CA LYS A 133 -16.01 18.75 1.87
C LYS A 133 -14.56 18.90 1.39
N TYR A 134 -14.10 18.07 0.44
CA TYR A 134 -12.67 17.98 0.13
C TYR A 134 -12.24 18.46 -1.26
N LYS A 135 -13.15 18.75 -2.20
CA LYS A 135 -12.83 19.20 -3.57
C LYS A 135 -11.90 20.40 -3.65
N ASN A 136 -11.92 21.26 -2.63
CA ASN A 136 -11.10 22.46 -2.59
C ASN A 136 -9.74 22.28 -1.88
N HIS A 137 -9.39 21.06 -1.47
CA HIS A 137 -8.16 20.82 -0.71
C HIS A 137 -6.91 20.92 -1.64
N PRO A 138 -5.87 21.68 -1.27
CA PRO A 138 -4.70 21.94 -2.14
C PRO A 138 -3.79 20.72 -2.41
N ASN A 139 -4.06 19.60 -1.74
CA ASN A 139 -3.30 18.35 -1.85
C ASN A 139 -4.15 17.19 -2.39
N LEU A 140 -5.36 17.43 -2.87
CA LEU A 140 -6.15 16.41 -3.54
C LEU A 140 -5.55 16.13 -4.93
N LEU A 141 -5.40 14.86 -5.29
CA LEU A 141 -4.80 14.44 -6.56
C LEU A 141 -5.86 13.91 -7.52
N VAL A 142 -6.59 12.90 -7.08
CA VAL A 142 -7.57 12.13 -7.85
C VAL A 142 -8.65 11.65 -6.89
N TRP A 143 -9.90 11.61 -7.34
CA TRP A 143 -10.99 10.92 -6.65
C TRP A 143 -11.00 9.43 -7.02
N VAL A 144 -10.91 8.54 -6.03
CA VAL A 144 -11.01 7.09 -6.24
C VAL A 144 -12.35 6.59 -5.70
N ILE A 145 -13.34 6.46 -6.58
CA ILE A 145 -14.74 6.20 -6.21
C ILE A 145 -14.93 4.82 -5.56
N ALA A 146 -14.32 3.78 -6.15
CA ALA A 146 -14.54 2.40 -5.73
C ALA A 146 -13.25 1.58 -5.78
N ASN A 147 -13.15 0.61 -4.88
CA ASN A 147 -12.07 -0.36 -4.84
C ASN A 147 -12.56 -1.75 -5.27
N GLU A 148 -12.12 -2.21 -6.43
CA GLU A 148 -12.33 -3.56 -6.95
C GLU A 148 -13.83 -3.96 -7.00
N PRO A 149 -14.72 -3.13 -7.58
CA PRO A 149 -16.13 -3.51 -7.74
C PRO A 149 -16.30 -4.76 -8.64
N ASN A 150 -15.25 -5.12 -9.40
CA ASN A 150 -15.21 -6.31 -10.25
C ASN A 150 -14.81 -7.60 -9.51
N LEU A 151 -14.36 -7.52 -8.26
CA LEU A 151 -13.97 -8.69 -7.47
C LEU A 151 -15.23 -9.34 -6.87
N LEU A 152 -15.85 -10.20 -7.66
CA LEU A 152 -17.07 -10.93 -7.29
C LEU A 152 -16.87 -12.41 -7.59
N PHE A 153 -17.41 -13.29 -6.75
CA PHE A 153 -17.27 -14.74 -6.92
C PHE A 153 -18.62 -15.40 -7.15
N ALA A 154 -18.64 -16.41 -8.02
CA ALA A 154 -19.79 -17.29 -8.21
C ALA A 154 -19.86 -18.35 -7.10
N GLU A 155 -20.95 -19.12 -7.06
CA GLU A 155 -21.16 -20.17 -6.04
C GLU A 155 -20.07 -21.25 -6.06
N ASP A 156 -19.45 -21.50 -7.22
CA ASP A 156 -18.35 -22.46 -7.39
C ASP A 156 -16.97 -21.88 -7.02
N GLY A 157 -16.91 -20.62 -6.57
CA GLY A 157 -15.68 -19.92 -6.20
C GLY A 157 -14.90 -19.34 -7.37
N SER A 158 -15.37 -19.48 -8.61
CA SER A 158 -14.80 -18.79 -9.77
C SER A 158 -15.13 -17.30 -9.76
N LEU A 159 -14.37 -16.50 -10.52
CA LEU A 159 -14.66 -15.08 -10.68
C LEU A 159 -15.97 -14.91 -11.47
N ALA A 160 -16.94 -14.20 -10.89
CA ALA A 160 -18.22 -13.94 -11.51
C ALA A 160 -18.13 -12.81 -12.55
N ALA A 161 -19.07 -12.82 -13.49
CA ALA A 161 -19.30 -11.67 -14.35
C ALA A 161 -19.67 -10.44 -13.53
N VAL A 162 -19.19 -9.27 -13.96
CA VAL A 162 -19.45 -8.01 -13.25
C VAL A 162 -20.90 -7.55 -13.44
N ASN A 163 -21.48 -6.90 -12.42
CA ASN A 163 -22.84 -6.37 -12.47
C ASN A 163 -22.87 -4.96 -13.09
N PRO A 164 -23.55 -4.76 -14.25
CA PRO A 164 -23.77 -3.44 -14.85
C PRO A 164 -24.27 -2.34 -13.91
N LYS A 165 -25.16 -2.66 -12.96
CA LYS A 165 -25.77 -1.67 -12.06
C LYS A 165 -24.73 -1.00 -11.14
N VAL A 166 -23.65 -1.71 -10.81
CA VAL A 166 -22.54 -1.14 -10.04
C VAL A 166 -21.90 0.00 -10.83
N TYR A 167 -21.66 -0.20 -12.12
CA TYR A 167 -21.03 0.81 -12.97
C TYR A 167 -21.98 1.94 -13.36
N GLN A 168 -23.29 1.70 -13.41
CA GLN A 168 -24.30 2.77 -13.51
C GLN A 168 -24.25 3.68 -12.27
N ALA A 169 -24.14 3.11 -11.07
CA ALA A 169 -23.98 3.89 -9.84
C ALA A 169 -22.63 4.65 -9.81
N ILE A 170 -21.54 4.04 -10.31
CA ILE A 170 -20.25 4.73 -10.46
C ILE A 170 -20.35 5.88 -11.46
N HIS A 171 -21.07 5.71 -12.56
CA HIS A 171 -21.27 6.76 -13.56
C HIS A 171 -21.92 8.01 -12.94
N GLU A 172 -22.98 7.86 -12.15
CA GLU A 172 -23.61 9.00 -11.45
C GLU A 172 -22.62 9.75 -10.52
N MET A 173 -21.70 9.01 -9.90
CA MET A 173 -20.63 9.59 -9.07
C MET A 173 -19.57 10.32 -9.91
N ILE A 174 -19.17 9.77 -11.06
CA ILE A 174 -18.24 10.41 -12.00
C ILE A 174 -18.82 11.74 -12.48
N GLU A 175 -20.05 11.74 -12.97
CA GLU A 175 -20.71 12.96 -13.48
C GLU A 175 -20.85 14.02 -12.39
N TYR A 176 -21.14 13.60 -11.15
CA TYR A 176 -21.19 14.54 -10.03
C TYR A 176 -19.84 15.20 -9.74
N VAL A 177 -18.74 14.45 -9.79
CA VAL A 177 -17.39 15.00 -9.63
C VAL A 177 -17.09 15.99 -10.75
N HIS A 178 -17.32 15.61 -12.01
CA HIS A 178 -17.08 16.50 -13.15
C HIS A 178 -17.87 17.81 -13.07
N GLN A 179 -19.11 17.75 -12.57
CA GLN A 179 -19.93 18.94 -12.34
C GLN A 179 -19.43 19.78 -11.16
N SER A 180 -19.05 19.15 -10.06
CA SER A 180 -18.88 19.81 -8.76
C SER A 180 -17.44 20.19 -8.44
N ASP A 181 -16.48 19.49 -9.05
CA ASP A 181 -15.04 19.64 -8.89
C ASP A 181 -14.33 19.52 -10.26
N PRO A 182 -14.28 20.62 -11.04
CA PRO A 182 -13.61 20.63 -12.35
C PRO A 182 -12.08 20.61 -12.25
N ASN A 183 -11.51 20.52 -11.03
CA ASN A 183 -10.08 20.60 -10.81
C ASN A 183 -9.40 19.23 -10.69
N HIS A 184 -10.13 18.15 -10.41
CA HIS A 184 -9.54 16.85 -10.12
C HIS A 184 -10.16 15.74 -10.98
N PRO A 185 -9.35 14.84 -11.55
CA PRO A 185 -9.84 13.67 -12.27
C PRO A 185 -10.44 12.65 -11.31
N VAL A 186 -11.24 11.75 -11.86
CA VAL A 186 -11.93 10.69 -11.15
C VAL A 186 -11.68 9.30 -11.76
N THR A 187 -11.55 8.30 -10.89
CA THR A 187 -11.29 6.91 -11.26
C THR A 187 -11.95 5.94 -10.29
N TYR A 188 -11.92 4.65 -10.62
CA TYR A 188 -12.21 3.52 -9.76
C TYR A 188 -11.29 2.37 -10.16
N THR A 189 -11.00 1.45 -9.24
CA THR A 189 -9.90 0.49 -9.43
C THR A 189 -10.40 -0.92 -9.72
N PHE A 190 -9.79 -1.63 -10.66
CA PHE A 190 -10.07 -3.05 -10.93
C PHE A 190 -9.09 -3.97 -10.18
N ALA A 191 -9.59 -5.10 -9.68
CA ALA A 191 -8.77 -6.25 -9.31
C ALA A 191 -8.26 -6.91 -10.60
N GLY A 192 -6.97 -6.76 -10.91
CA GLY A 192 -6.39 -7.18 -12.18
C GLY A 192 -6.78 -6.32 -13.39
N ALA A 193 -6.24 -6.67 -14.56
CA ALA A 193 -6.49 -6.00 -15.85
C ALA A 193 -7.34 -6.89 -16.78
N ILE A 194 -8.49 -7.34 -16.30
CA ILE A 194 -9.36 -8.29 -17.01
C ILE A 194 -10.17 -7.55 -18.08
N LYS A 195 -9.91 -7.85 -19.35
CA LYS A 195 -10.47 -7.11 -20.49
C LYS A 195 -12.00 -7.10 -20.51
N GLU A 196 -12.65 -8.24 -20.28
CA GLU A 196 -14.12 -8.37 -20.33
C GLU A 196 -14.78 -7.51 -19.24
N HIS A 197 -14.17 -7.46 -18.04
CA HIS A 197 -14.67 -6.66 -16.92
C HIS A 197 -14.50 -5.16 -17.21
N ILE A 198 -13.35 -4.78 -17.77
CA ILE A 198 -13.05 -3.40 -18.15
C ILE A 198 -13.96 -2.93 -19.29
N ASP A 199 -14.16 -3.75 -20.32
CA ASP A 199 -15.04 -3.43 -21.45
C ASP A 199 -16.47 -3.18 -20.97
N THR A 200 -16.99 -4.05 -20.09
CA THR A 200 -18.33 -3.90 -19.52
C THR A 200 -18.43 -2.63 -18.68
N ALA A 201 -17.43 -2.37 -17.83
CA ALA A 201 -17.43 -1.20 -16.97
C ALA A 201 -17.39 0.11 -17.76
N LEU A 202 -16.46 0.22 -18.73
CA LEU A 202 -16.30 1.41 -19.57
C LEU A 202 -17.49 1.67 -20.50
N HIS A 203 -18.29 0.64 -20.81
CA HIS A 203 -19.57 0.85 -21.50
C HIS A 203 -20.53 1.71 -20.66
N TYR A 204 -20.55 1.53 -19.35
CA TYR A 204 -21.41 2.30 -18.44
C TYR A 204 -20.73 3.56 -17.87
N THR A 205 -19.40 3.63 -17.88
CA THR A 205 -18.63 4.80 -17.40
C THR A 205 -17.75 5.40 -18.51
N PRO A 206 -18.33 5.85 -19.63
CA PRO A 206 -17.56 6.32 -20.79
C PRO A 206 -16.74 7.59 -20.51
N THR A 207 -17.08 8.31 -19.45
CA THR A 207 -16.46 9.57 -19.03
C THR A 207 -15.39 9.39 -17.93
N VAL A 208 -15.05 8.17 -17.50
CA VAL A 208 -13.99 7.99 -16.50
C VAL A 208 -12.65 8.54 -17.01
N ASP A 209 -11.93 9.28 -16.17
CA ASP A 209 -10.70 9.97 -16.60
C ASP A 209 -9.48 9.03 -16.67
N ILE A 210 -9.46 7.98 -15.85
CA ILE A 210 -8.30 7.09 -15.67
C ILE A 210 -8.77 5.65 -15.52
N LEU A 211 -8.16 4.73 -16.28
CA LEU A 211 -8.28 3.29 -16.06
C LEU A 211 -7.32 2.87 -14.95
N SER A 212 -7.84 2.57 -13.76
CA SER A 212 -7.01 2.16 -12.62
C SER A 212 -7.05 0.66 -12.38
N VAL A 213 -5.88 0.02 -12.28
CA VAL A 213 -5.77 -1.43 -12.03
C VAL A 213 -4.95 -1.71 -10.78
N GLN A 214 -5.20 -2.86 -10.17
CA GLN A 214 -4.43 -3.42 -9.06
C GLN A 214 -3.79 -4.71 -9.54
N VAL A 215 -2.47 -4.75 -9.62
CA VAL A 215 -1.71 -5.87 -10.20
C VAL A 215 -0.46 -6.17 -9.37
N TYR A 216 -0.29 -7.42 -8.96
CA TYR A 216 0.79 -7.84 -8.07
C TYR A 216 1.88 -8.61 -8.83
N GLY A 217 1.80 -9.94 -8.96
CA GLY A 217 2.69 -10.67 -9.87
C GLY A 217 2.43 -10.32 -11.33
N ASP A 218 1.17 -10.08 -11.70
CA ASP A 218 0.75 -9.68 -13.04
C ASP A 218 1.23 -8.29 -13.48
N LEU A 219 1.88 -7.52 -12.59
CA LEU A 219 2.49 -6.24 -12.98
C LEU A 219 3.42 -6.43 -14.20
N GLN A 220 4.12 -7.56 -14.28
CA GLN A 220 5.05 -7.85 -15.37
C GLN A 220 4.39 -8.04 -16.74
N ILE A 221 3.09 -8.36 -16.79
CA ILE A 221 2.34 -8.55 -18.05
C ILE A 221 1.34 -7.41 -18.33
N LEU A 222 1.41 -6.34 -17.53
CA LEU A 222 0.50 -5.21 -17.67
C LEU A 222 0.62 -4.52 -19.05
N PRO A 223 1.81 -4.33 -19.66
CA PRO A 223 1.91 -3.71 -20.98
C PRO A 223 1.12 -4.46 -22.07
N GLU A 224 1.16 -5.79 -22.04
CA GLU A 224 0.40 -6.66 -22.93
C GLU A 224 -1.10 -6.54 -22.64
N ALA A 225 -1.50 -6.52 -21.37
CA ALA A 225 -2.90 -6.34 -20.99
C ALA A 225 -3.45 -4.97 -21.44
N ILE A 226 -2.69 -3.88 -21.25
CA ILE A 226 -3.05 -2.53 -21.71
C ILE A 226 -3.25 -2.51 -23.22
N THR A 227 -2.37 -3.18 -23.97
CA THR A 227 -2.46 -3.31 -25.42
C THR A 227 -3.71 -4.09 -25.82
N ALA A 228 -4.01 -5.20 -25.15
CA ALA A 228 -5.17 -6.03 -25.44
C ALA A 228 -6.51 -5.36 -25.09
N ILE A 229 -6.55 -4.55 -24.02
CA ILE A 229 -7.74 -3.77 -23.64
C ILE A 229 -8.09 -2.75 -24.73
N ASP A 230 -7.08 -2.19 -25.42
CA ASP A 230 -7.23 -1.29 -26.55
C ASP A 230 -8.23 -0.14 -26.27
N ARG A 231 -7.92 0.64 -25.23
CA ARG A 231 -8.67 1.86 -24.87
C ARG A 231 -7.76 3.07 -24.85
N ASP A 232 -8.27 4.18 -25.36
CA ASP A 232 -7.55 5.45 -25.39
C ASP A 232 -7.71 6.22 -24.07
N LEU A 233 -7.30 5.56 -22.99
CA LEU A 233 -7.33 6.09 -21.62
C LEU A 233 -5.94 5.99 -20.98
N PRO A 234 -5.56 6.96 -20.13
CA PRO A 234 -4.41 6.82 -19.27
C PRO A 234 -4.65 5.71 -18.25
N VAL A 235 -3.58 5.04 -17.84
CA VAL A 235 -3.59 3.93 -16.89
C VAL A 235 -2.89 4.33 -15.60
N MET A 236 -3.46 3.95 -14.46
CA MET A 236 -2.83 4.12 -13.15
C MET A 236 -2.76 2.80 -12.41
N VAL A 237 -1.57 2.43 -11.95
CA VAL A 237 -1.37 1.21 -11.15
C VAL A 237 -1.65 1.55 -9.69
N THR A 238 -2.90 1.41 -9.29
CA THR A 238 -3.39 1.84 -7.97
C THR A 238 -3.05 0.91 -6.82
N GLU A 239 -2.60 -0.32 -7.11
CA GLU A 239 -1.87 -1.19 -6.19
C GLU A 239 -0.90 -2.07 -6.96
N TYR A 240 0.30 -2.24 -6.41
CA TYR A 240 1.23 -3.29 -6.80
C TYR A 240 2.16 -3.63 -5.63
N GLY A 241 2.77 -4.81 -5.65
CA GLY A 241 3.58 -5.25 -4.52
C GLY A 241 4.23 -6.62 -4.72
N PRO A 242 4.53 -7.35 -3.63
CA PRO A 242 4.84 -8.78 -3.71
C PRO A 242 3.63 -9.54 -4.27
N LYS A 243 3.85 -10.78 -4.71
CA LYS A 243 2.78 -11.65 -5.20
C LYS A 243 1.66 -11.80 -4.16
N GLY A 244 0.42 -11.78 -4.64
CA GLY A 244 -0.75 -12.06 -3.83
C GLY A 244 -0.76 -13.51 -3.35
N PHE A 245 -1.43 -13.79 -2.23
CA PHE A 245 -1.53 -15.15 -1.68
C PHE A 245 -2.21 -16.14 -2.63
N TRP A 246 -3.08 -15.66 -3.52
CA TRP A 246 -3.72 -16.47 -4.56
C TRP A 246 -2.76 -16.90 -5.68
N GLU A 247 -1.61 -16.24 -5.82
CA GLU A 247 -0.58 -16.54 -6.82
C GLU A 247 0.50 -17.50 -6.29
N MET A 248 0.46 -17.81 -4.99
CA MET A 248 1.50 -18.57 -4.31
C MET A 248 1.13 -20.05 -4.18
N PRO A 249 2.13 -20.96 -4.19
CA PRO A 249 1.90 -22.37 -3.90
C PRO A 249 1.31 -22.55 -2.50
N LYS A 250 0.64 -23.69 -2.30
CA LYS A 250 0.01 -24.07 -1.04
C LYS A 250 0.63 -25.36 -0.49
N THR A 251 0.59 -25.53 0.82
CA THR A 251 0.85 -26.83 1.46
C THR A 251 -0.22 -27.86 1.06
N SER A 252 0.00 -29.14 1.34
CA SER A 252 -0.98 -30.21 1.09
C SER A 252 -2.30 -30.01 1.86
N TRP A 253 -2.28 -29.27 2.97
CA TRP A 253 -3.46 -28.86 3.73
C TRP A 253 -3.98 -27.46 3.36
N GLY A 254 -3.51 -26.90 2.23
CA GLY A 254 -4.12 -25.72 1.62
C GLY A 254 -3.66 -24.37 2.18
N ARG A 255 -2.55 -24.29 2.93
CA ARG A 255 -2.00 -23.02 3.43
C ARG A 255 -1.03 -22.39 2.45
N GLU A 256 -1.24 -21.11 2.15
CA GLU A 256 -0.43 -20.35 1.21
C GLU A 256 1.00 -20.18 1.72
N ILE A 257 1.99 -20.42 0.85
CA ILE A 257 3.41 -20.34 1.19
C ILE A 257 3.90 -18.93 0.87
N GLU A 258 4.38 -18.22 1.88
CA GLU A 258 4.81 -16.83 1.75
C GLU A 258 6.30 -16.73 1.41
N GLU A 259 6.66 -15.81 0.52
CA GLU A 259 8.06 -15.50 0.22
C GLU A 259 8.77 -14.79 1.39
N PRO A 260 10.05 -15.09 1.65
CA PRO A 260 10.91 -14.27 2.52
C PRO A 260 11.01 -12.81 2.06
N SER A 261 11.28 -11.88 2.98
CA SER A 261 11.28 -10.44 2.70
C SER A 261 12.28 -10.01 1.62
N GLY A 262 13.47 -10.62 1.57
CA GLY A 262 14.49 -10.34 0.55
C GLY A 262 14.04 -10.81 -0.83
N VAL A 263 13.39 -11.97 -0.91
CA VAL A 263 12.81 -12.51 -2.16
C VAL A 263 11.67 -11.62 -2.66
N LYS A 264 10.76 -11.20 -1.75
CA LYS A 264 9.67 -10.27 -2.07
C LYS A 264 10.19 -8.95 -2.64
N ALA A 265 11.21 -8.37 -2.01
CA ALA A 265 11.80 -7.10 -2.45
C ALA A 265 12.45 -7.22 -3.83
N LYS A 266 13.27 -8.27 -4.03
CA LYS A 266 13.91 -8.53 -5.31
C LYS A 266 12.89 -8.74 -6.43
N SER A 267 11.93 -9.65 -6.25
CA SER A 267 10.97 -10.00 -7.29
C SER A 267 10.03 -8.83 -7.62
N MET A 268 9.61 -8.06 -6.61
CA MET A 268 8.83 -6.84 -6.82
C MET A 268 9.60 -5.83 -7.67
N MET A 269 10.89 -5.62 -7.39
CA MET A 269 11.70 -4.66 -8.15
C MET A 269 11.95 -5.11 -9.59
N GLU A 270 12.10 -6.41 -9.85
CA GLU A 270 12.18 -6.94 -11.22
C GLU A 270 10.92 -6.57 -12.03
N ARG A 271 9.73 -6.68 -11.44
CA ARG A 271 8.46 -6.28 -12.08
C ARG A 271 8.34 -4.76 -12.27
N ILE A 272 8.76 -3.96 -11.28
CA ILE A 272 8.81 -2.48 -11.40
C ILE A 272 9.73 -2.08 -12.56
N GLN A 273 10.91 -2.68 -12.65
CA GLN A 273 11.89 -2.36 -13.69
C GLN A 273 11.35 -2.69 -15.08
N HIS A 274 10.69 -3.85 -15.22
CA HIS A 274 10.11 -4.28 -16.48
C HIS A 274 8.96 -3.36 -16.94
N THR A 275 8.05 -3.01 -16.04
CA THR A 275 6.77 -2.38 -16.42
C THR A 275 6.74 -0.87 -16.20
N LEU A 276 7.27 -0.38 -15.06
CA LEU A 276 7.11 1.01 -14.66
C LEU A 276 8.30 1.89 -15.07
N VAL A 277 9.53 1.34 -15.00
CA VAL A 277 10.73 2.07 -15.47
C VAL A 277 10.83 2.01 -16.98
N ASN A 278 10.60 0.83 -17.56
CA ASN A 278 10.70 0.57 -18.99
C ASN A 278 9.30 0.52 -19.64
N ASP A 279 8.37 1.39 -19.22
CA ASP A 279 7.02 1.44 -19.79
C ASP A 279 7.08 1.67 -21.31
N THR A 280 6.61 0.68 -22.05
CA THR A 280 6.53 0.70 -23.52
C THR A 280 5.20 1.23 -24.03
N THR A 281 4.20 1.36 -23.16
CA THR A 281 2.84 1.74 -23.54
C THR A 281 2.67 3.26 -23.66
N GLY A 282 3.43 4.02 -22.86
CA GLY A 282 3.25 5.47 -22.71
C GLY A 282 1.94 5.86 -22.00
N LYS A 283 1.13 4.88 -21.55
CA LYS A 283 -0.17 5.11 -20.92
C LYS A 283 -0.10 5.17 -19.41
N ILE A 284 0.96 4.66 -18.78
CA ILE A 284 1.04 4.58 -17.31
C ILE A 284 1.41 5.96 -16.73
N ILE A 285 0.45 6.63 -16.11
CA ILE A 285 0.63 7.99 -15.56
C ILE A 285 0.90 8.03 -14.05
N GLY A 286 0.84 6.88 -13.38
CA GLY A 286 1.08 6.82 -11.94
C GLY A 286 1.02 5.44 -11.33
N ASN A 287 1.61 5.29 -10.15
CA ASN A 287 1.65 4.01 -9.43
C ASN A 287 1.63 4.20 -7.90
N PHE A 288 1.06 3.21 -7.20
CA PHE A 288 0.97 3.17 -5.73
C PHE A 288 1.42 1.80 -5.19
N ALA A 289 2.59 1.76 -4.53
CA ALA A 289 3.09 0.54 -3.91
C ALA A 289 2.24 0.13 -2.69
N PHE A 290 1.98 -1.16 -2.53
CA PHE A 290 1.17 -1.74 -1.46
C PHE A 290 2.00 -2.71 -0.58
N PHE A 291 1.91 -2.66 0.75
CA PHE A 291 1.15 -1.76 1.61
C PHE A 291 2.07 -0.91 2.49
N TRP A 292 1.93 0.41 2.47
CA TRP A 292 2.75 1.33 3.29
C TRP A 292 2.23 1.42 4.72
N GLY A 293 2.46 0.36 5.46
CA GLY A 293 2.04 0.16 6.83
C GLY A 293 2.15 -1.32 7.18
N GLN A 294 1.33 -1.73 8.15
CA GLN A 294 1.19 -3.12 8.58
C GLN A 294 -0.28 -3.49 8.69
N LYS A 295 -0.67 -4.61 8.08
CA LYS A 295 -2.02 -5.17 8.16
C LYS A 295 -1.90 -6.70 8.25
N GLN A 296 -2.74 -7.32 9.06
CA GLN A 296 -2.94 -8.77 9.02
C GLN A 296 -3.71 -9.12 7.73
N GLU A 297 -3.09 -9.93 6.87
CA GLU A 297 -3.70 -10.39 5.62
C GLU A 297 -3.07 -11.72 5.21
N ARG A 298 -3.75 -12.82 5.54
CA ARG A 298 -3.24 -14.19 5.70
C ARG A 298 -2.17 -14.32 6.78
N THR A 299 -1.16 -13.47 6.76
CA THR A 299 -0.09 -13.40 7.75
C THR A 299 0.19 -11.94 8.14
N PRO A 300 0.89 -11.68 9.26
CA PRO A 300 1.26 -10.33 9.65
C PRO A 300 2.32 -9.70 8.73
N THR A 301 2.94 -10.48 7.84
CA THR A 301 4.09 -10.07 7.01
C THR A 301 3.82 -10.08 5.52
N TRP A 302 2.60 -10.46 5.07
CA TRP A 302 2.33 -10.68 3.65
C TRP A 302 2.59 -9.43 2.80
N PHE A 303 1.81 -8.37 3.03
CA PHE A 303 1.85 -7.14 2.22
C PHE A 303 2.47 -5.94 2.94
N GLY A 304 2.59 -5.95 4.26
CA GLY A 304 3.09 -4.81 5.04
C GLY A 304 4.58 -4.49 4.78
N MET A 305 4.87 -3.27 4.35
CA MET A 305 6.25 -2.77 4.17
C MET A 305 6.93 -2.44 5.51
N PHE A 306 6.13 -2.35 6.57
CA PHE A 306 6.57 -2.16 7.94
C PHE A 306 6.04 -3.28 8.83
N ASN A 307 6.78 -3.64 9.86
CA ASN A 307 6.28 -4.45 10.96
C ASN A 307 5.49 -3.57 11.95
N LYS A 308 4.78 -4.20 12.89
CA LYS A 308 3.93 -3.49 13.88
C LYS A 308 4.69 -2.51 14.78
N ASP A 309 5.97 -2.78 15.00
CA ASP A 309 6.90 -1.93 15.75
C ASP A 309 7.38 -0.71 14.95
N GLY A 310 7.03 -0.61 13.67
CA GLY A 310 7.47 0.45 12.76
C GLY A 310 8.76 0.15 12.01
N SER A 311 9.37 -1.02 12.20
CA SER A 311 10.60 -1.40 11.48
C SER A 311 10.30 -1.66 10.00
N ALA A 312 11.13 -1.09 9.11
CA ALA A 312 10.94 -1.18 7.66
C ALA A 312 11.67 -2.40 7.06
N ASN A 313 11.04 -3.08 6.10
CA ASN A 313 11.69 -4.17 5.36
C ASN A 313 12.29 -3.70 4.03
N ALA A 314 13.01 -4.61 3.36
CA ALA A 314 13.77 -4.33 2.14
C ALA A 314 12.95 -3.74 0.98
N ARG A 315 11.61 -3.88 0.97
CA ARG A 315 10.77 -3.21 -0.04
C ARG A 315 10.81 -1.69 0.10
N VAL A 316 10.95 -1.14 1.31
CA VAL A 316 11.12 0.32 1.51
C VAL A 316 12.44 0.78 0.87
N ASP A 317 13.48 -0.04 0.92
CA ASP A 317 14.78 0.28 0.33
C ASP A 317 14.73 0.26 -1.19
N GLU A 318 14.08 -0.73 -1.78
CA GLU A 318 13.85 -0.79 -3.23
C GLU A 318 13.00 0.38 -3.72
N MET A 319 11.95 0.75 -2.99
CA MET A 319 11.14 1.93 -3.33
C MET A 319 11.95 3.23 -3.22
N THR A 320 12.81 3.35 -2.21
CA THR A 320 13.74 4.48 -2.07
C THR A 320 14.68 4.55 -3.28
N ARG A 321 15.25 3.42 -3.69
CA ARG A 321 16.11 3.35 -4.87
C ARG A 321 15.38 3.67 -6.16
N PHE A 322 14.17 3.13 -6.35
CA PHE A 322 13.35 3.40 -7.52
C PHE A 322 13.04 4.89 -7.65
N TRP A 323 12.70 5.57 -6.57
CA TRP A 323 12.30 6.98 -6.61
C TRP A 323 13.45 7.98 -6.63
N THR A 324 14.60 7.64 -6.02
CA THR A 324 15.73 8.56 -5.82
C THR A 324 16.98 8.20 -6.63
N GLY A 325 17.03 6.98 -7.19
CA GLY A 325 18.20 6.42 -7.87
C GLY A 325 19.25 5.81 -6.95
N LYS A 326 19.06 5.82 -5.61
CA LYS A 326 20.03 5.31 -4.64
C LYS A 326 19.34 4.56 -3.49
N TYR A 327 19.98 3.52 -2.97
CA TYR A 327 19.54 2.89 -1.73
C TYR A 327 19.64 3.86 -0.54
N PRO A 328 18.84 3.66 0.52
CA PRO A 328 19.07 4.37 1.78
C PRO A 328 20.44 3.98 2.37
N ILE A 329 20.97 4.83 3.25
CA ILE A 329 22.27 4.59 3.93
C ILE A 329 22.23 3.31 4.77
N ASN A 330 21.10 3.06 5.44
CA ASN A 330 20.85 1.85 6.21
C ASN A 330 19.82 1.00 5.47
N ARG A 331 20.19 -0.22 5.09
CA ARG A 331 19.41 -1.18 4.33
C ARG A 331 18.91 -2.29 5.25
N ALA A 332 17.77 -2.85 4.92
CA ALA A 332 17.17 -3.91 5.69
C ALA A 332 17.90 -5.25 5.49
N PRO A 333 17.92 -6.10 6.53
CA PRO A 333 18.37 -7.47 6.41
C PRO A 333 17.59 -8.22 5.31
N LEU A 334 18.32 -8.99 4.50
CA LEU A 334 17.78 -9.74 3.37
C LEU A 334 17.60 -11.20 3.77
N THR A 335 16.38 -11.57 4.18
CA THR A 335 16.03 -12.97 4.38
C THR A 335 15.72 -13.62 3.03
N MET A 336 16.44 -14.69 2.70
CA MET A 336 16.44 -15.31 1.37
C MET A 336 15.73 -16.67 1.35
N SER A 337 15.80 -17.44 2.42
CA SER A 337 15.14 -18.75 2.50
C SER A 337 14.91 -19.18 3.94
N MET A 338 13.98 -20.11 4.11
CA MET A 338 13.71 -20.80 5.36
C MET A 338 13.37 -22.26 5.07
N THR A 339 13.96 -23.17 5.84
CA THR A 339 13.69 -24.60 5.78
C THR A 339 13.30 -25.12 7.16
N MET A 340 12.57 -26.22 7.19
CA MET A 340 12.28 -26.99 8.40
C MET A 340 12.64 -28.46 8.15
N ASN A 341 13.43 -29.05 9.04
CA ASN A 341 13.99 -30.40 8.88
C ASN A 341 14.63 -30.60 7.50
N GLU A 342 15.37 -29.58 7.05
CA GLU A 342 16.09 -29.53 5.76
C GLU A 342 15.20 -29.54 4.51
N ARG A 343 13.91 -29.25 4.68
CA ARG A 343 12.93 -29.20 3.59
C ARG A 343 12.35 -27.79 3.46
N LEU A 344 12.03 -27.40 2.22
CA LEU A 344 11.28 -26.18 1.92
C LEU A 344 9.79 -26.37 2.22
N ALA A 345 9.05 -25.27 2.34
CA ALA A 345 7.63 -25.29 2.72
C ALA A 345 6.73 -26.08 1.75
N GLN A 346 7.11 -26.17 0.47
CA GLN A 346 6.41 -26.95 -0.55
C GLN A 346 6.36 -28.45 -0.21
N ALA A 347 7.33 -28.93 0.58
CA ALA A 347 7.36 -30.31 1.03
C ALA A 347 6.28 -30.62 2.09
N SER A 348 5.51 -29.61 2.55
CA SER A 348 4.39 -29.78 3.48
C SER A 348 4.81 -30.54 4.74
N VAL A 349 5.72 -29.95 5.52
CA VAL A 349 6.32 -30.62 6.69
C VAL A 349 5.27 -30.88 7.77
N ILE A 350 5.13 -32.16 8.12
CA ILE A 350 4.34 -32.65 9.25
C ILE A 350 5.32 -33.19 10.29
N VAL A 351 5.09 -32.85 11.55
CA VAL A 351 5.88 -33.33 12.71
C VAL A 351 4.95 -33.93 13.76
N SER A 352 5.45 -34.90 14.52
CA SER A 352 4.70 -35.43 15.66
C SER A 352 4.59 -34.40 16.78
N ALA A 353 3.53 -34.47 17.57
CA ALA A 353 3.41 -33.70 18.81
C ALA A 353 4.67 -33.88 19.68
N GLU A 354 5.17 -32.77 20.22
CA GLU A 354 6.39 -32.71 21.03
C GLU A 354 7.68 -33.21 20.34
N GLN A 355 7.67 -33.46 19.03
CA GLN A 355 8.87 -33.82 18.29
C GLN A 355 9.80 -32.60 18.17
N GLN A 356 11.11 -32.84 18.27
CA GLN A 356 12.10 -31.81 17.97
C GLN A 356 12.09 -31.50 16.47
N ALA A 357 11.98 -30.22 16.13
CA ALA A 357 12.08 -29.69 14.78
C ALA A 357 13.22 -28.67 14.67
N ILE A 358 13.85 -28.62 13.50
CA ILE A 358 14.98 -27.71 13.23
C ILE A 358 14.60 -26.79 12.08
N ALA A 359 14.52 -25.49 12.35
CA ALA A 359 14.40 -24.47 11.32
C ALA A 359 15.77 -23.86 11.00
N LYS A 360 16.07 -23.66 9.71
CA LYS A 360 17.28 -22.97 9.24
C LYS A 360 16.87 -21.84 8.30
N VAL A 361 17.37 -20.64 8.54
CA VAL A 361 17.05 -19.41 7.81
C VAL A 361 18.33 -18.82 7.24
N VAL A 362 18.34 -18.50 5.94
CA VAL A 362 19.41 -17.74 5.30
C VAL A 362 19.04 -16.27 5.35
N VAL A 363 19.83 -15.48 6.07
CA VAL A 363 19.64 -14.04 6.23
C VAL A 363 21.00 -13.37 6.37
N PHE A 364 21.17 -12.22 5.74
CA PHE A 364 22.36 -11.39 5.88
C PHE A 364 21.99 -9.92 5.88
N ASP A 365 22.82 -9.10 6.50
CA ASP A 365 22.68 -7.65 6.51
C ASP A 365 23.57 -7.03 5.42
N PRO A 366 23.02 -6.21 4.50
CA PRO A 366 23.84 -5.58 3.46
C PRO A 366 24.91 -4.61 3.99
N ASP A 367 24.72 -4.06 5.18
CA ASP A 367 25.62 -3.08 5.80
C ASP A 367 26.56 -3.72 6.83
N GLY A 368 26.40 -5.04 7.08
CA GLY A 368 27.24 -5.83 7.97
C GLY A 368 26.88 -5.68 9.45
N ASP A 369 25.65 -5.26 9.76
CA ASP A 369 25.17 -5.13 11.14
C ASP A 369 24.91 -6.49 11.81
N ASP A 370 25.17 -6.55 13.12
CA ASP A 370 24.84 -7.71 13.95
C ASP A 370 23.31 -7.84 14.10
N LEU A 371 22.78 -9.00 13.70
CA LEU A 371 21.34 -9.23 13.66
C LEU A 371 20.78 -9.82 14.96
N GLN A 372 19.64 -9.26 15.39
CA GLN A 372 18.83 -9.81 16.49
C GLN A 372 17.66 -10.62 15.91
N HIS A 373 17.60 -11.92 16.22
CA HIS A 373 16.62 -12.84 15.66
C HIS A 373 15.52 -13.16 16.66
N HIS A 374 14.29 -12.78 16.33
CA HIS A 374 13.10 -13.04 17.14
C HIS A 374 12.21 -14.08 16.45
N TRP A 375 11.90 -15.16 17.17
CA TRP A 375 11.07 -16.25 16.69
C TRP A 375 9.67 -16.17 17.29
N ARG A 376 8.64 -16.46 16.49
CA ARG A 376 7.25 -16.58 16.96
C ARG A 376 6.60 -17.77 16.28
N ILE A 377 5.87 -18.60 17.02
CA ILE A 377 4.97 -19.58 16.41
C ILE A 377 3.56 -19.06 16.58
N LEU A 378 2.82 -18.97 15.48
CA LEU A 378 1.40 -18.69 15.50
C LEU A 378 0.64 -19.95 15.09
N LYS A 379 -0.60 -20.08 15.57
CA LYS A 379 -1.58 -20.91 14.86
C LYS A 379 -1.78 -20.36 13.46
N GLU A 380 -2.25 -21.19 12.53
CA GLU A 380 -2.75 -20.68 11.26
C GLU A 380 -4.07 -19.93 11.42
N VAL A 381 -4.38 -19.06 10.46
CA VAL A 381 -5.64 -18.29 10.47
C VAL A 381 -6.86 -19.22 10.38
N ASP A 382 -7.83 -19.06 11.28
CA ASP A 382 -9.08 -19.82 11.24
C ASP A 382 -10.00 -19.35 10.11
N VAL A 383 -10.13 -18.03 9.96
CA VAL A 383 -10.99 -17.40 8.96
C VAL A 383 -10.16 -16.54 8.03
N ARG A 384 -10.36 -16.75 6.73
CA ARG A 384 -9.78 -15.99 5.62
C ARG A 384 -10.77 -14.93 5.14
N SER A 385 -10.29 -13.75 4.79
CA SER A 385 -11.10 -12.68 4.20
C SER A 385 -10.76 -12.45 2.71
N ASN A 386 -11.60 -11.70 2.00
CA ASN A 386 -11.39 -11.30 0.61
C ASN A 386 -11.71 -9.80 0.43
N GLY A 387 -11.11 -9.18 -0.60
CA GLY A 387 -11.40 -7.80 -0.99
C GLY A 387 -11.02 -6.77 0.07
N GLY A 388 -9.92 -7.00 0.79
CA GLY A 388 -9.38 -6.09 1.79
C GLY A 388 -10.06 -6.13 3.17
N ALA A 389 -11.02 -7.04 3.38
CA ALA A 389 -11.73 -7.19 4.66
C ALA A 389 -10.79 -7.53 5.83
N PHE A 390 -11.23 -7.19 7.04
CA PHE A 390 -10.46 -7.42 8.27
C PHE A 390 -10.20 -8.92 8.49
N GLU A 391 -9.00 -9.24 8.96
CA GLU A 391 -8.62 -10.55 9.48
C GLU A 391 -8.01 -10.40 10.86
N LEU A 392 -8.38 -11.31 11.75
CA LEU A 392 -7.80 -11.38 13.09
C LEU A 392 -6.43 -12.08 13.01
N GLU A 393 -5.41 -11.50 13.66
CA GLU A 393 -4.13 -12.18 13.81
C GLU A 393 -4.31 -13.42 14.71
N PRO A 394 -3.81 -14.60 14.28
CA PRO A 394 -3.97 -15.82 15.05
C PRO A 394 -3.16 -15.80 16.35
N GLU A 395 -3.57 -16.63 17.30
CA GLU A 395 -2.93 -16.76 18.61
C GLU A 395 -1.46 -17.18 18.48
N GLN A 396 -0.60 -16.55 19.27
CA GLN A 396 0.78 -16.99 19.45
C GLN A 396 0.83 -18.20 20.38
N VAL A 397 1.62 -19.19 19.99
CA VAL A 397 1.87 -20.41 20.77
C VAL A 397 3.28 -20.32 21.35
N ASN A 398 3.39 -20.55 22.66
CA ASN A 398 4.68 -20.72 23.30
C ASN A 398 5.20 -22.13 23.02
N VAL A 399 6.48 -22.23 22.67
CA VAL A 399 7.16 -23.51 22.49
C VAL A 399 8.51 -23.50 23.17
N ASP A 400 8.99 -24.68 23.54
CA ASP A 400 10.30 -24.85 24.13
C ASP A 400 11.38 -24.67 23.06
N VAL A 401 12.06 -23.54 23.11
CA VAL A 401 13.28 -23.30 22.34
C VAL A 401 14.41 -24.06 23.01
N LEU A 402 14.94 -25.06 22.31
CA LEU A 402 16.01 -25.92 22.81
C LEU A 402 17.39 -25.33 22.49
N GLN A 403 17.54 -24.76 21.30
CA GLN A 403 18.81 -24.17 20.86
C GLN A 403 18.61 -23.14 19.75
N THR A 404 19.39 -22.06 19.80
CA THR A 404 19.54 -21.11 18.68
C THR A 404 21.02 -21.04 18.33
N ASN A 405 21.36 -21.19 17.05
CA ASN A 405 22.73 -20.99 16.57
C ASN A 405 22.74 -19.97 15.43
N THR A 406 23.57 -18.93 15.57
CA THR A 406 23.79 -17.91 14.55
C THR A 406 25.13 -18.17 13.86
N THR A 407 25.15 -18.06 12.54
CA THR A 407 26.35 -18.11 11.70
C THR A 407 26.41 -16.85 10.84
N ALA A 408 27.51 -16.66 10.11
CA ALA A 408 27.63 -15.54 9.17
C ALA A 408 26.55 -15.58 8.06
N ASP A 409 26.10 -16.79 7.68
CA ASP A 409 25.18 -17.00 6.56
C ASP A 409 23.72 -17.20 7.00
N GLY A 410 23.43 -17.11 8.31
CA GLY A 410 22.06 -17.23 8.80
C GLY A 410 21.91 -17.66 10.25
N VAL A 411 20.73 -18.19 10.56
CA VAL A 411 20.35 -18.59 11.92
C VAL A 411 19.52 -19.86 11.90
N SER A 412 19.70 -20.68 12.92
CA SER A 412 18.93 -21.90 13.13
C SER A 412 18.25 -21.90 14.49
N LEU A 413 17.05 -22.48 14.52
CA LEU A 413 16.26 -22.71 15.72
C LEU A 413 15.96 -24.20 15.83
N THR A 414 16.30 -24.79 16.97
CA THR A 414 15.82 -26.11 17.38
C THR A 414 14.77 -25.91 18.45
N PHE A 415 13.56 -26.42 18.23
CA PHE A 415 12.44 -26.26 19.13
C PHE A 415 11.62 -27.55 19.23
N ARG A 416 10.82 -27.65 20.29
CA ARG A 416 9.83 -28.73 20.45
C ARG A 416 8.53 -28.31 19.78
N ALA A 417 8.00 -29.12 18.87
CA ALA A 417 6.72 -28.87 18.22
C ALA A 417 5.59 -28.76 19.26
N PRO A 418 4.54 -27.94 19.02
CA PRO A 418 3.40 -27.85 19.92
C PRO A 418 2.81 -29.22 20.30
N GLU A 419 2.33 -29.35 21.54
CA GLU A 419 1.68 -30.58 22.01
C GLU A 419 0.34 -30.84 21.28
N LYS A 420 -0.40 -29.76 20.98
CA LYS A 420 -1.71 -29.86 20.33
C LYS A 420 -1.55 -30.05 18.83
N GLU A 421 -2.29 -31.01 18.28
CA GLU A 421 -2.45 -31.13 16.83
C GLU A 421 -2.99 -29.84 16.22
N GLY A 422 -2.57 -29.55 15.00
CA GLY A 422 -3.03 -28.37 14.29
C GLY A 422 -2.05 -27.86 13.25
N GLU A 423 -2.48 -26.79 12.59
CA GLU A 423 -1.69 -26.08 11.58
C GLU A 423 -1.05 -24.86 12.24
N TYR A 424 0.25 -24.73 12.07
CA TYR A 424 1.05 -23.69 12.69
C TYR A 424 1.95 -23.03 11.66
N ARG A 425 2.45 -21.84 12.01
CA ARG A 425 3.43 -21.13 11.22
C ARG A 425 4.51 -20.56 12.12
N LEU A 426 5.76 -20.96 11.85
CA LEU A 426 6.94 -20.40 12.51
C LEU A 426 7.38 -19.16 11.74
N PHE A 427 7.49 -18.03 12.44
CA PHE A 427 7.98 -16.76 11.93
C PHE A 427 9.36 -16.46 12.52
N ILE A 428 10.18 -15.79 11.73
CA ILE A 428 11.41 -15.12 12.16
C ILE A 428 11.39 -13.66 11.75
N TYR A 429 11.85 -12.81 12.66
CA TYR A 429 12.11 -11.39 12.46
C TYR A 429 13.57 -11.13 12.80
N SER A 430 14.37 -10.71 11.82
CA SER A 430 15.81 -10.42 11.96
C SER A 430 16.00 -8.91 11.92
N TYR A 431 16.27 -8.29 13.07
CA TYR A 431 16.41 -6.85 13.23
C TYR A 431 17.87 -6.43 13.19
N ASP A 432 18.16 -5.31 12.53
CA ASP A 432 19.48 -4.67 12.46
C ASP A 432 19.80 -3.76 13.67
N GLY A 433 18.81 -3.54 14.55
CA GLY A 433 18.91 -2.57 15.66
C GLY A 433 18.86 -1.09 15.23
N LYS A 434 18.66 -0.81 13.94
CA LYS A 434 18.60 0.53 13.34
C LYS A 434 17.28 0.78 12.59
N GLY A 435 16.22 0.06 12.99
CA GLY A 435 14.86 0.25 12.51
C GLY A 435 14.55 -0.47 11.20
N LYS A 436 15.35 -1.48 10.83
CA LYS A 436 15.05 -2.38 9.72
C LYS A 436 14.86 -3.83 10.16
N VAL A 437 14.20 -4.58 9.29
CA VAL A 437 13.86 -5.98 9.58
C VAL A 437 13.81 -6.84 8.32
N GLY A 438 14.40 -8.04 8.43
CA GLY A 438 14.18 -9.16 7.53
C GLY A 438 13.15 -10.14 8.10
N ASN A 439 12.25 -10.64 7.26
CA ASN A 439 11.15 -11.52 7.68
C ASN A 439 11.19 -12.83 6.87
N ALA A 440 10.92 -13.96 7.52
CA ALA A 440 10.50 -15.19 6.86
C ALA A 440 9.51 -15.96 7.75
N ASN A 441 8.79 -16.88 7.14
CA ASN A 441 7.97 -17.83 7.87
C ASN A 441 7.85 -19.18 7.17
N PHE A 442 7.37 -20.17 7.91
CA PHE A 442 7.26 -21.54 7.44
C PHE A 442 6.00 -22.20 8.01
N PRO A 443 5.01 -22.58 7.18
CA PRO A 443 3.86 -23.36 7.62
C PRO A 443 4.27 -24.82 7.89
N PHE A 444 3.78 -25.38 8.99
CA PHE A 444 3.96 -26.79 9.33
C PHE A 444 2.71 -27.32 10.04
N LYS A 445 2.56 -28.65 10.08
CA LYS A 445 1.43 -29.30 10.76
C LYS A 445 1.93 -30.21 11.88
N VAL A 446 1.21 -30.25 12.98
CA VAL A 446 1.42 -31.20 14.08
C VAL A 446 0.32 -32.26 14.03
N GLU A 447 0.71 -33.53 14.09
CA GLU A 447 -0.17 -34.71 14.18
C GLU A 447 0.37 -35.68 15.25
N HIS A 448 -0.43 -36.61 15.75
CA HIS A 448 0.03 -37.65 16.69
C HIS A 448 0.78 -38.81 16.03
#